data_AF-A0A2W0CEM1-F1
#
_entry.id   AF-A0A2W0CEM1-F1
#
_cell.length_a   1.000
_cell.length_b   1.000
_cell.length_c   1.000
_cell.angle_alpha   90.00
_cell.angle_beta   90.00
_cell.angle_gamma   90.00
#
_symmetry.space_group_name_H-M   'P 1'
#
loop_
_entity.id
_entity.type
_entity.pdbx_description
1 polymer ?
#
loop_
_entity_poly.entity_id
_entity_poly.type
_entity_poly.pdbx_seq_one_letter_code
_entity_poly.pdbx_strand_id
1 'polypeptide(L)'
;MKNRTVAYWLLSINAINLITLVAYPYMLIISFYMFASSNTDDYILEYIAAGVLATYPVPVLASFTCWAFYNNYKFKAALMMANLILVWVAVLLLAALASTLI
;
A
#
# COMPACT_ATOMS: atom_id res chain seq x y z
N MET A 1 8.31 16.51 25.47
CA MET A 1 7.99 17.18 24.20
C MET A 1 7.83 16.13 23.11
N LYS A 2 6.85 16.28 22.19
CA LYS A 2 6.67 15.36 21.07
C LYS A 2 7.89 15.42 20.12
N ASN A 3 8.35 14.26 19.64
CA ASN A 3 9.54 14.17 18.79
C ASN A 3 9.20 14.68 17.37
N ARG A 4 9.83 15.80 16.97
CA ARG A 4 9.60 16.42 15.65
C ARG A 4 10.12 15.56 14.50
N THR A 5 11.29 14.95 14.66
CA THR A 5 11.88 14.06 13.65
C THR A 5 10.94 12.91 13.30
N VAL A 6 10.33 12.31 14.33
CA VAL A 6 9.36 11.21 14.14
C VAL A 6 8.10 11.70 13.43
N ALA A 7 7.60 12.90 13.76
CA ALA A 7 6.45 13.46 13.04
C ALA A 7 6.73 13.68 11.55
N TYR A 8 7.89 14.25 11.21
CA TYR A 8 8.28 14.43 9.81
C TYR A 8 8.37 13.09 9.08
N TRP A 9 8.95 12.07 9.73
CA TRP A 9 9.04 10.73 9.13
C TRP A 9 7.67 10.10 8.88
N LEU A 10 6.76 10.17 9.84
CA LEU A 10 5.39 9.68 9.71
C LEU A 10 4.62 10.42 8.60
N LEU A 11 4.81 11.73 8.49
CA LEU A 11 4.22 12.54 7.40
C LEU A 11 4.75 12.11 6.03
N SER A 12 6.07 11.91 5.89
CA SER A 12 6.66 11.45 4.63
C SER A 12 6.12 10.08 4.21
N ILE A 13 6.03 9.14 5.15
CA ILE A 13 5.48 7.80 4.86
C ILE A 13 4.00 7.89 4.47
N ASN A 14 3.21 8.71 5.16
CA ASN A 14 1.81 8.92 4.81
C ASN A 14 1.64 9.59 3.44
N ALA A 15 2.52 10.52 3.07
CA ALA A 15 2.50 11.13 1.74
C ALA A 15 2.78 10.10 0.63
N ILE A 16 3.76 9.21 0.83
CA ILE A 16 4.05 8.10 -0.09
C ILE A 16 2.82 7.19 -0.21
N ASN A 17 2.18 6.84 0.91
CA ASN A 17 0.95 6.02 0.89
C ASN A 17 -0.28 6.73 0.30
N LEU A 18 -0.30 8.05 0.31
CA LEU A 18 -1.37 8.80 -0.35
C LEU A 18 -1.23 8.70 -1.87
N ILE A 19 0.01 8.81 -2.39
CA ILE A 19 0.29 8.67 -3.82
C ILE A 19 -0.14 7.30 -4.32
N THR A 20 0.14 6.25 -3.54
CA THR A 20 -0.34 4.91 -3.86
C THR A 20 -1.88 4.87 -3.86
N LEU A 21 -2.56 5.45 -2.87
CA LEU A 21 -4.03 5.49 -2.83
C LEU A 21 -4.66 6.17 -4.06
N VAL A 22 -4.02 7.20 -4.61
CA VAL A 22 -4.48 7.85 -5.85
C VAL A 22 -4.43 6.90 -7.05
N ALA A 23 -3.47 5.97 -7.09
CA ALA A 23 -3.38 4.95 -8.13
C ALA A 23 -4.42 3.83 -7.96
N TYR A 24 -5.03 3.67 -6.78
CA TYR A 24 -5.93 2.57 -6.47
C TYR A 24 -7.16 2.44 -7.39
N PRO A 25 -7.92 3.52 -7.71
CA PRO A 25 -9.08 3.42 -8.59
C PRO A 25 -8.69 2.94 -9.99
N TYR A 26 -7.54 3.38 -10.49
CA TYR A 26 -7.01 2.97 -11.78
C TYR A 26 -6.65 1.48 -11.79
N MET A 27 -6.00 0.99 -10.72
CA MET A 27 -5.67 -0.42 -10.57
C MET A 27 -6.92 -1.31 -10.42
N LEU A 28 -7.94 -0.86 -9.70
CA LEU A 28 -9.23 -1.55 -9.60
C LEU A 28 -9.90 -1.69 -10.97
N ILE A 29 -9.93 -0.61 -11.76
CA ILE A 29 -10.49 -0.61 -13.10
C ILE A 29 -9.74 -1.62 -13.98
N ILE A 30 -8.40 -1.57 -14.00
CA ILE A 30 -7.58 -2.54 -14.73
C ILE A 30 -7.89 -3.98 -14.29
N SER A 31 -8.03 -4.22 -12.98
CA SER A 31 -8.36 -5.55 -12.45
C SER A 31 -9.66 -6.08 -13.03
N PHE A 32 -10.71 -5.25 -13.07
CA PHE A 32 -12.00 -5.63 -13.65
C PHE A 32 -11.89 -5.95 -15.15
N TYR A 33 -11.07 -5.20 -15.89
CA TYR A 33 -10.85 -5.44 -17.33
C TYR A 33 -10.00 -6.68 -17.63
N MET A 34 -9.09 -7.09 -16.73
CA MET A 34 -8.32 -8.34 -16.90
C MET A 34 -9.25 -9.55 -16.94
N PHE A 35 -10.22 -9.66 -16.02
CA PHE A 35 -11.20 -10.74 -16.04
C PHE A 35 -12.15 -10.69 -17.24
N ALA A 36 -12.41 -9.50 -17.78
CA ALA A 36 -13.34 -9.34 -18.92
C ALA A 36 -12.70 -9.66 -20.29
N SER A 37 -11.37 -9.71 -20.38
CA SER A 37 -10.64 -9.93 -21.65
C SER A 37 -9.81 -11.22 -21.68
N SER A 38 -9.75 -11.96 -20.57
CA SER A 38 -9.02 -13.22 -20.47
C SER A 38 -9.65 -14.28 -21.39
N ASN A 39 -8.87 -14.78 -22.35
CA ASN A 39 -9.23 -15.91 -23.23
C ASN A 39 -8.62 -17.24 -22.71
N THR A 40 -8.23 -17.27 -21.44
CA THR A 40 -7.50 -18.36 -20.80
C THR A 40 -8.36 -18.99 -19.71
N ASP A 41 -8.42 -20.31 -19.66
CA ASP A 41 -9.20 -21.05 -18.65
C ASP A 41 -8.56 -20.98 -17.23
N ASP A 42 -7.36 -20.44 -17.11
CA ASP A 42 -6.58 -20.39 -15.87
C ASP A 42 -6.47 -18.95 -15.32
N TYR A 43 -7.36 -18.63 -14.37
CA TYR A 43 -7.53 -17.29 -13.80
C TYR A 43 -6.69 -17.06 -12.53
N ILE A 44 -5.80 -17.98 -12.15
CA ILE A 44 -5.10 -17.94 -10.86
C ILE A 44 -4.33 -16.64 -10.68
N LEU A 45 -3.64 -16.16 -11.72
CA LEU A 45 -2.84 -14.94 -11.66
C LEU A 45 -3.70 -13.68 -11.50
N GLU A 46 -4.86 -13.64 -12.15
CA GLU A 46 -5.79 -12.51 -12.09
C GLU A 46 -6.50 -12.46 -10.73
N TYR A 47 -6.83 -13.62 -10.13
CA TYR A 47 -7.33 -13.70 -8.76
C TYR A 47 -6.29 -13.23 -7.74
N ILE A 48 -5.03 -13.61 -7.89
CA ILE A 48 -3.95 -13.14 -7.02
C ILE A 48 -3.77 -11.62 -7.16
N ALA A 49 -3.73 -11.11 -8.38
CA ALA A 49 -3.60 -9.68 -8.64
C ALA A 49 -4.77 -8.88 -8.05
N ALA A 50 -6.01 -9.33 -8.25
CA ALA A 50 -7.20 -8.70 -7.68
C ALA A 50 -7.23 -8.77 -6.15
N GLY A 51 -6.78 -9.88 -5.55
CA GLY A 51 -6.65 -10.01 -4.10
C GLY A 51 -5.62 -9.04 -3.51
N VAL A 52 -4.46 -8.90 -4.14
CA VAL A 52 -3.43 -7.93 -3.74
C VAL A 52 -3.98 -6.51 -3.87
N LEU A 53 -4.72 -6.22 -4.94
CA LEU A 53 -5.32 -4.91 -5.13
C LEU A 53 -6.47 -4.66 -4.14
N ALA A 54 -7.29 -5.64 -3.78
CA ALA A 54 -8.34 -5.46 -2.77
C ALA A 54 -7.80 -5.09 -1.37
N THR A 55 -6.55 -5.48 -1.05
CA THR A 55 -5.91 -5.16 0.24
C THR A 55 -5.25 -3.78 0.28
N TYR A 56 -5.27 -3.02 -0.80
CA TYR A 56 -4.65 -1.70 -0.93
C TYR A 56 -5.16 -0.61 0.05
N PRO A 57 -6.41 -0.62 0.54
CA PRO A 57 -6.84 0.33 1.58
C PRO A 57 -6.20 0.07 2.95
N VAL A 58 -5.69 -1.14 3.20
CA VAL A 58 -5.08 -1.56 4.48
C VAL A 58 -3.91 -0.67 4.90
N PRO A 59 -2.91 -0.35 4.05
CA PRO A 59 -1.82 0.57 4.41
C PRO A 59 -2.30 1.97 4.84
N VAL A 60 -3.35 2.49 4.18
CA VAL A 60 -3.92 3.80 4.53
C VAL A 60 -4.66 3.72 5.87
N LEU A 61 -5.42 2.67 6.12
CA LEU A 61 -6.06 2.46 7.42
C LEU A 61 -5.02 2.24 8.53
N ALA A 62 -3.94 1.53 8.24
CA ALA A 62 -2.83 1.32 9.16
C ALA A 62 -2.08 2.62 9.48
N SER A 63 -2.08 3.62 8.60
CA SER A 63 -1.47 4.92 8.87
C SER A 63 -2.08 5.65 10.06
N PHE A 64 -3.39 5.46 10.32
CA PHE A 64 -4.06 6.00 11.51
C PHE A 64 -3.50 5.39 12.80
N THR A 65 -3.11 4.11 12.77
CA THR A 65 -2.50 3.45 13.94
C THR A 65 -1.15 4.07 14.27
N CYS A 66 -0.36 4.46 13.26
CA CYS A 66 0.92 5.15 13.46
C CYS A 66 0.74 6.49 14.17
N TRP A 67 -0.28 7.26 13.78
CA TRP A 67 -0.64 8.52 14.42
C TRP A 67 -1.14 8.31 15.86
N ALA A 68 -1.93 7.28 16.10
CA ALA A 68 -2.37 6.91 17.45
C ALA A 68 -1.18 6.58 18.36
N PHE A 69 -0.19 5.82 17.88
CA PHE A 69 1.04 5.54 18.63
C PHE A 69 1.88 6.80 18.90
N TYR A 70 2.00 7.69 17.91
CA TYR A 70 2.72 8.95 18.06
C TYR A 70 2.07 9.88 19.11
N ASN A 71 0.74 9.99 19.11
CA ASN A 71 0.02 10.79 20.10
C ASN A 71 0.14 10.25 21.53
N ASN A 72 0.33 8.94 21.67
CA ASN A 72 0.56 8.27 22.95
C ASN A 72 2.05 8.23 23.37
N TYR A 73 2.93 9.03 22.73
CA TYR A 73 4.37 9.07 22.99
C TYR A 73 5.12 7.73 22.74
N LYS A 74 4.48 6.77 22.06
CA LYS A 74 5.05 5.46 21.71
C LYS A 74 5.79 5.53 20.38
N PHE A 75 6.87 6.32 20.33
CA PHE A 75 7.57 6.65 19.07
C PHE A 75 8.18 5.44 18.34
N LYS A 76 8.75 4.47 19.07
CA LYS A 76 9.31 3.24 18.48
C LYS A 76 8.23 2.40 17.78
N ALA A 77 7.07 2.27 18.42
CA ALA A 77 5.92 1.57 17.84
C ALA A 77 5.35 2.32 16.63
N ALA A 78 5.26 3.66 16.69
CA ALA A 78 4.83 4.47 15.57
C ALA A 78 5.72 4.29 14.34
N LEU A 79 7.05 4.27 14.52
CA LEU A 79 8.00 4.01 13.44
C LEU A 79 7.93 2.59 12.90
N MET A 80 7.79 1.60 13.78
CA MET A 80 7.67 0.19 13.37
C MET A 80 6.42 -0.03 12.51
N MET A 81 5.28 0.53 12.92
CA MET A 81 4.05 0.46 12.14
C MET A 81 4.19 1.21 10.81
N ALA A 82 4.81 2.40 10.81
CA ALA A 82 4.99 3.16 9.58
C ALA A 82 5.89 2.42 8.57
N ASN A 83 6.94 1.76 9.04
CA ASN A 83 7.81 0.94 8.19
C ASN A 83 7.10 -0.33 7.68
N LEU A 84 6.22 -0.94 8.48
CA LEU A 84 5.41 -2.08 8.03
C LEU A 84 4.50 -1.68 6.86
N ILE A 85 4.00 -0.45 6.86
CA ILE A 85 3.16 0.06 5.78
C ILE A 85 3.96 0.20 4.46
N LEU A 86 5.26 0.52 4.52
CA LEU A 86 6.12 0.60 3.34
C LEU A 86 6.30 -0.75 2.64
N VAL A 87 6.05 -1.88 3.31
CA VAL A 87 6.07 -3.21 2.68
C VAL A 87 5.09 -3.26 1.50
N TRP A 88 3.94 -2.61 1.60
CA TRP A 88 2.99 -2.58 0.49
C TRP A 88 3.48 -1.78 -0.71
N VAL A 89 4.18 -0.68 -0.47
CA VAL A 89 4.83 0.09 -1.54
C VAL A 89 5.87 -0.78 -2.26
N ALA A 90 6.66 -1.57 -1.51
CA ALA A 90 7.63 -2.48 -2.09
C ALA A 90 6.98 -3.60 -2.93
N VAL A 91 5.91 -4.22 -2.43
CA VAL A 91 5.17 -5.26 -3.17
C VAL A 91 4.60 -4.70 -4.48
N LEU A 92 4.06 -3.49 -4.46
CA LEU A 92 3.52 -2.84 -5.66
C LEU A 92 4.61 -2.48 -6.67
N LEU A 93 5.76 -1.98 -6.20
CA LEU A 93 6.90 -1.71 -7.07
C LEU A 93 7.43 -2.99 -7.71
N LEU A 94 7.50 -4.09 -6.95
CA LEU A 94 7.90 -5.41 -7.45
C LEU A 94 6.90 -5.93 -8.50
N ALA A 95 5.60 -5.81 -8.25
CA ALA A 95 4.56 -6.18 -9.21
C ALA A 95 4.64 -5.36 -10.49
N ALA A 96 4.86 -4.04 -10.39
CA ALA A 96 5.04 -3.17 -11.54
C ALA A 96 6.30 -3.52 -12.34
N LEU A 97 7.43 -3.76 -11.68
CA LEU A 97 8.67 -4.21 -12.32
C LEU A 97 8.48 -5.54 -13.05
N ALA A 98 7.84 -6.52 -12.42
CA ALA A 98 7.56 -7.81 -13.04
C ALA A 98 6.72 -7.67 -14.33
N SER A 99 5.77 -6.72 -14.37
CA SER A 99 4.94 -6.46 -15.55
C SER A 99 5.71 -5.85 -16.73
N THR A 100 6.90 -5.27 -16.52
CA THR A 100 7.75 -4.69 -17.58
C THR A 100 8.76 -5.66 -18.20
N LEU A 101 8.91 -6.85 -17.61
CA LEU A 101 9.83 -7.90 -18.06
C LEU A 101 9.18 -8.93 -19.01
N ILE A 102 7.87 -8.79 -19.27
CA ILE A 102 7.05 -9.60 -20.19
C ILE A 102 6.72 -8.72 -21.40
#